data_AF-A0A7S2UG12-F1
#
_entry.id   AF-A0A7S2UG12-F1
#
_cell.length_a   1.000
_cell.length_b   1.000
_cell.length_c   1.000
_cell.angle_alpha   90.00
_cell.angle_beta   90.00
_cell.angle_gamma   90.00
#
_symmetry.space_group_name_H-M   'P 1'
#
loop_
_entity.id
_entity.type
_entity.pdbx_description
1 polymer ?
#
loop_
_entity_poly.entity_id
_entity_poly.type
_entity_poly.pdbx_seq_one_letter_code
_entity_poly.pdbx_strand_id
1 'polypeptide(L)'
;ARGAPQRAQHLLERMEVYALDSASGIKPTVETYNHVISAWGESDEHLRGSRAHAVYEKIADGASVLDIKPNRKTHCVMIRSWSRSEQKPAAFKATGHVMK
;
A
#
# COMPACT_ATOMS: atom_id res chain seq x y z
N ALA A 1 4.88 -14.94 5.10
CA ALA A 1 4.56 -15.84 3.95
C ALA A 1 5.21 -15.32 2.67
N ARG A 2 6.16 -16.06 2.06
CA ARG A 2 6.85 -15.63 0.83
C ARG A 2 5.89 -15.71 -0.36
N GLY A 3 5.80 -14.66 -1.19
CA GLY A 3 4.97 -14.65 -2.40
C GLY A 3 3.54 -14.08 -2.24
N ALA A 4 3.03 -13.96 -1.01
CA ALA A 4 1.71 -13.38 -0.74
C ALA A 4 1.57 -11.91 -1.17
N PRO A 5 2.50 -11.00 -0.84
CA PRO A 5 2.35 -9.60 -1.21
C PRO A 5 2.47 -9.35 -2.71
N GLN A 6 3.28 -10.14 -3.42
CA GLN A 6 3.43 -10.06 -4.88
C GLN A 6 2.13 -10.44 -5.58
N ARG A 7 1.47 -11.52 -5.12
CA ARG A 7 0.16 -11.93 -5.65
C ARG A 7 -0.90 -10.86 -5.37
N ALA A 8 -0.90 -10.29 -4.18
CA ALA A 8 -1.82 -9.21 -3.82
C ALA A 8 -1.60 -7.97 -4.70
N GLN A 9 -0.35 -7.60 -4.95
CA GLN A 9 0.00 -6.49 -5.84
C GLN A 9 -0.44 -6.77 -7.29
N HIS A 10 -0.21 -7.98 -7.80
CA HIS A 10 -0.63 -8.36 -9.14
C HIS A 10 -2.16 -8.31 -9.31
N LEU A 11 -2.92 -8.73 -8.29
CA LEU A 11 -4.38 -8.60 -8.26
C LEU A 11 -4.83 -7.14 -8.29
N LEU A 12 -4.17 -6.27 -7.52
CA LEU A 12 -4.46 -4.84 -7.51
C LEU A 12 -4.23 -4.22 -8.89
N GLU A 13 -3.10 -4.53 -9.54
CA GLU A 13 -2.79 -4.04 -10.90
C GLU A 13 -3.86 -4.50 -11.91
N ARG A 14 -4.34 -5.75 -11.81
CA ARG A 14 -5.45 -6.22 -12.64
C ARG A 14 -6.75 -5.49 -12.36
N MET A 15 -7.06 -5.21 -11.10
CA MET A 15 -8.24 -4.42 -10.74
C MET A 15 -8.15 -2.98 -11.26
N GLU A 16 -6.96 -2.36 -11.24
CA GLU A 16 -6.74 -1.04 -11.84
C GLU A 16 -7.00 -1.05 -13.35
N VAL A 17 -6.54 -2.10 -14.06
CA VAL A 17 -6.82 -2.29 -15.50
C VAL A 17 -8.32 -2.46 -15.76
N TYR A 18 -9.00 -3.30 -14.96
CA TYR A 18 -10.46 -3.47 -15.10
C TYR A 18 -11.22 -2.18 -14.80
N ALA A 19 -10.73 -1.35 -13.88
CA ALA A 19 -11.38 -0.08 -13.55
C ALA A 19 -11.32 0.96 -14.68
N LEU A 20 -10.38 0.81 -15.63
CA LEU A 20 -10.34 1.58 -16.88
C LEU A 20 -11.42 1.13 -17.86
N ASP A 21 -11.87 -0.12 -17.75
CA ASP A 21 -12.95 -0.69 -18.53
C ASP A 21 -14.27 -0.57 -17.76
N SER A 22 -15.04 0.47 -18.07
CA SER A 22 -16.36 0.75 -17.49
C SER A 22 -17.36 -0.40 -17.62
N ALA A 23 -17.13 -1.37 -18.51
CA ALA A 23 -17.99 -2.56 -18.68
C ALA A 23 -17.73 -3.66 -17.65
N SER A 24 -16.56 -3.67 -17.01
CA SER A 24 -16.16 -4.73 -16.08
C SER A 24 -16.85 -4.62 -14.71
N GLY A 25 -17.22 -3.40 -14.29
CA GLY A 25 -17.78 -3.12 -12.95
C GLY A 25 -16.81 -3.38 -11.80
N ILE A 26 -15.54 -3.71 -12.06
CA ILE A 26 -14.54 -4.03 -11.04
C ILE A 26 -13.68 -2.80 -10.79
N LYS A 27 -13.82 -2.20 -9.60
CA LYS A 27 -13.05 -1.02 -9.18
C LYS A 27 -12.31 -1.33 -7.87
N PRO A 28 -10.98 -1.16 -7.80
CA PRO A 28 -10.27 -1.25 -6.53
C PRO A 28 -10.74 -0.13 -5.59
N THR A 29 -10.83 -0.45 -4.30
CA THR A 29 -11.26 0.49 -3.27
C THR A 29 -10.11 0.79 -2.31
N VAL A 30 -10.28 1.77 -1.43
CA VAL A 30 -9.33 2.04 -0.34
C VAL A 30 -9.01 0.76 0.45
N GLU A 31 -9.99 -0.13 0.63
CA GLU A 31 -9.78 -1.39 1.33
C GLU A 31 -8.89 -2.36 0.54
N THR A 32 -9.03 -2.43 -0.78
CA THR A 32 -8.14 -3.22 -1.65
C THR A 32 -6.68 -2.81 -1.46
N TYR A 33 -6.39 -1.50 -1.49
CA TYR A 33 -5.04 -1.00 -1.24
C TYR A 33 -4.57 -1.30 0.20
N ASN A 34 -5.44 -1.14 1.20
CA ASN A 34 -5.11 -1.47 2.59
C ASN A 34 -4.71 -2.94 2.77
N HIS A 35 -5.37 -3.86 2.07
CA HIS A 35 -5.02 -5.28 2.10
C HIS A 35 -3.65 -5.53 1.49
N VAL A 36 -3.31 -4.87 0.37
CA VAL A 36 -1.99 -4.99 -0.26
C VAL A 36 -0.88 -4.42 0.65
N ILE A 37 -1.10 -3.26 1.25
CA ILE A 37 -0.14 -2.65 2.19
C ILE A 37 0.06 -3.55 3.42
N SER A 38 -1.02 -4.13 3.95
CA SER A 38 -0.95 -5.09 5.07
C SER A 38 -0.16 -6.34 4.68
N ALA A 39 -0.43 -6.89 3.49
CA ALA A 39 0.28 -8.06 2.98
C ALA A 39 1.78 -7.80 2.81
N TRP A 40 2.17 -6.60 2.36
CA TRP A 40 3.57 -6.18 2.36
C TRP A 40 4.13 -6.07 3.77
N GLY A 41 3.44 -5.39 4.69
CA GLY A 41 3.89 -5.21 6.08
C GLY A 41 4.05 -6.50 6.89
N GLU A 42 3.29 -7.55 6.54
CA GLU A 42 3.36 -8.88 7.15
C GLU A 42 4.29 -9.84 6.38
N SER A 43 4.87 -9.42 5.26
CA SER A 43 5.82 -10.24 4.52
C SER A 43 7.18 -10.28 5.22
N ASP A 44 7.94 -11.35 5.00
CA ASP A 44 9.31 -11.49 5.53
C ASP A 44 10.35 -10.99 4.53
N GLU A 45 9.98 -10.02 3.70
CA GLU A 45 10.77 -9.58 2.56
C GLU A 45 11.60 -8.35 2.90
N HIS A 46 12.85 -8.30 2.40
CA HIS A 46 13.86 -7.31 2.79
C HIS A 46 13.47 -5.85 2.45
N LEU A 47 12.47 -5.65 1.59
CA LEU A 47 11.95 -4.36 1.15
C LEU A 47 10.46 -4.14 1.49
N ARG A 48 9.93 -4.87 2.47
CA ARG A 48 8.51 -4.80 2.85
C ARG A 48 8.00 -3.38 3.12
N GLY A 49 8.77 -2.58 3.86
CA GLY A 49 8.41 -1.21 4.20
C GLY A 49 8.41 -0.27 2.99
N SER A 50 9.42 -0.39 2.12
CA SER A 50 9.53 0.42 0.90
C SER A 50 8.42 0.07 -0.11
N ARG A 51 8.10 -1.21 -0.26
CA ARG A 51 7.01 -1.69 -1.14
C ARG A 51 5.64 -1.28 -0.63
N ALA A 52 5.39 -1.42 0.69
CA ALA A 52 4.19 -0.91 1.33
C ALA A 52 4.02 0.60 1.10
N HIS A 53 5.11 1.37 1.19
CA HIS A 53 5.08 2.82 0.98
C HIS A 53 4.76 3.19 -0.46
N ALA A 54 5.34 2.49 -1.45
CA ALA A 54 5.03 2.74 -2.85
C ALA A 54 3.53 2.54 -3.16
N VAL A 55 2.89 1.54 -2.53
CA VAL A 55 1.43 1.33 -2.66
C VAL A 55 0.64 2.44 -1.95
N TYR A 56 1.13 2.92 -0.81
CA TYR A 56 0.53 4.05 -0.10
C TYR A 56 0.64 5.37 -0.90
N GLU A 57 1.80 5.66 -1.51
CA GLU A 57 1.99 6.84 -2.37
C GLU A 57 1.04 6.82 -3.57
N LYS A 58 0.80 5.65 -4.19
CA LYS A 58 -0.19 5.53 -5.27
C LYS A 58 -1.59 6.02 -4.88
N ILE A 59 -2.02 5.82 -3.64
CA ILE A 59 -3.31 6.32 -3.16
C ILE A 59 -3.23 7.74 -2.60
N ALA A 60 -2.07 8.15 -2.06
CA ALA A 60 -1.88 9.47 -1.45
C ALA A 60 -1.73 10.57 -2.50
N ASP A 61 -0.97 10.32 -3.57
CA ASP A 61 -0.76 11.28 -4.66
C ASP A 61 -1.95 11.38 -5.62
N GLY A 62 -3.02 10.60 -5.40
CA GLY A 62 -4.14 10.53 -6.34
C GLY A 62 -3.75 9.99 -7.72
N ALA A 63 -2.57 9.37 -7.84
CA ALA A 63 -2.13 8.69 -9.05
C ALA A 63 -2.96 7.44 -9.35
N SER A 64 -3.74 6.96 -8.38
CA SER A 64 -4.86 6.07 -8.65
C SER A 64 -5.83 6.78 -9.60
N VAL A 65 -6.07 6.16 -10.76
CA VAL A 65 -6.99 6.63 -11.83
C VAL A 65 -8.43 6.88 -11.34
N LEU A 66 -8.68 6.65 -10.06
CA LEU A 66 -9.98 6.44 -9.45
C LEU A 66 -10.32 7.47 -8.36
N ASP A 67 -9.46 8.48 -8.16
CA ASP A 67 -9.58 9.54 -7.14
C ASP A 67 -9.83 8.98 -5.72
N ILE A 68 -9.07 7.93 -5.39
CA ILE A 68 -9.19 7.21 -4.13
C ILE A 68 -8.23 7.85 -3.12
N LYS A 69 -8.76 8.33 -1.99
CA LYS A 69 -7.97 8.95 -0.92
C LYS A 69 -7.67 7.99 0.24
N PRO A 70 -6.52 8.14 0.93
CA PRO A 70 -6.23 7.40 2.15
C PRO A 70 -7.27 7.69 3.23
N ASN A 71 -7.61 6.68 4.02
CA ASN A 71 -8.45 6.86 5.21
C ASN A 71 -7.65 6.60 6.50
N ARG A 72 -8.26 6.84 7.66
CA ARG A 72 -7.64 6.57 8.98
C ARG A 72 -7.03 5.17 9.06
N LYS A 73 -7.71 4.15 8.52
CA LYS A 73 -7.27 2.75 8.53
C LYS A 73 -6.02 2.57 7.70
N THR A 74 -5.90 3.24 6.55
CA THR A 74 -4.70 3.21 5.70
C THR A 74 -3.46 3.71 6.45
N HIS A 75 -3.57 4.84 7.15
CA HIS A 75 -2.47 5.36 7.96
C HIS A 75 -2.06 4.39 9.06
N CYS A 76 -3.03 3.81 9.80
CA CYS A 76 -2.74 2.80 10.83
C CYS A 76 -2.02 1.56 10.25
N VAL A 77 -2.47 1.07 9.10
CA VAL A 77 -1.85 -0.07 8.41
C VAL A 77 -0.41 0.27 7.99
N MET A 78 -0.18 1.47 7.47
CA MET A 78 1.15 1.92 7.05
C MET A 78 2.11 2.01 8.24
N ILE A 79 1.67 2.61 9.35
CA ILE A 79 2.44 2.68 10.61
C ILE A 79 2.77 1.27 11.11
N ARG A 80 1.80 0.35 11.09
CA ARG A 80 2.00 -1.03 11.51
C ARG A 80 3.02 -1.76 10.63
N SER A 81 2.96 -1.55 9.31
CA SER A 81 3.91 -2.10 8.35
C SER A 81 5.34 -1.62 8.61
N TRP A 82 5.51 -0.31 8.85
CA TRP A 82 6.81 0.27 9.18
C TRP A 82 7.35 -0.18 10.52
N SER A 83 6.52 -0.26 11.55
CA SER A 83 6.91 -0.78 12.87
C SER A 83 7.46 -2.19 12.80
N ARG A 84 7.06 -2.96 11.78
CA ARG A 84 7.58 -4.30 11.54
C ARG A 84 8.81 -4.29 10.64
N SER A 85 8.96 -3.33 9.73
CA SER A 85 10.14 -3.25 8.87
C SER A 85 11.41 -2.98 9.68
N GLU A 86 12.44 -3.81 9.51
CA GLU A 86 13.75 -3.63 10.16
C GLU A 86 14.56 -2.46 9.56
N GLN A 87 14.00 -1.78 8.56
CA GLN A 87 14.58 -0.58 7.98
C GLN A 87 14.39 0.59 8.96
N LYS A 88 15.39 0.79 9.83
CA LYS A 88 15.49 1.95 10.75
C LYS A 88 15.13 3.32 10.12
N PRO A 89 15.48 3.65 8.85
CA PRO A 89 15.07 4.93 8.26
C PRO A 89 13.61 4.98 7.76
N ALA A 90 12.92 3.85 7.62
CA ALA A 90 11.53 3.82 7.16
C ALA A 90 10.56 4.34 8.24
N ALA A 91 10.87 4.10 9.52
CA ALA A 91 10.18 4.72 10.65
C ALA A 91 10.36 6.25 10.69
N PHE A 92 11.47 6.77 10.13
CA PHE A 92 11.76 8.21 10.09
C PHE A 92 10.99 8.94 8.98
N LYS A 93 10.74 8.27 7.85
CA LYS A 93 9.87 8.81 6.78
C LYS A 93 8.38 8.77 7.17
N ALA A 94 8.01 7.92 8.12
CA ALA A 94 6.65 7.71 8.58
C ALA A 94 6.06 8.83 9.43
N THR A 95 6.89 9.38 10.32
CA THR A 95 6.42 10.31 11.35
C THR A 95 6.26 11.73 10.84
N GLY A 96 6.72 12.06 9.62
CA GLY A 96 6.60 13.40 9.06
C GLY A 96 7.22 14.49 9.94
N HIS A 97 8.07 14.12 10.90
CA HIS A 97 8.79 15.02 11.78
C HIS A 97 10.26 14.62 11.73
N VAL A 98 11.04 15.44 11.04
CA VAL A 98 12.46 15.57 11.35
C VAL A 98 12.51 16.20 12.75
N MET A 99 12.64 15.37 13.80
CA MET A 99 13.13 15.90 15.07
C MET A 99 14.54 16.39 14.80
N LYS A 100 14.67 17.71 14.64
CA LYS A 100 15.94 18.42 14.82
C LYS A 100 16.39 18.29 16.26
#